data_AF-A0A519ZXI8-F1
#
_entry.id   AF-A0A519ZXI8-F1
#
_cell.length_a   1.000
_cell.length_b   1.000
_cell.length_c   1.000
_cell.angle_alpha   90.00
_cell.angle_beta   90.00
_cell.angle_gamma   90.00
#
_symmetry.space_group_name_H-M   'P 1'
#
loop_
_entity.id
_entity.type
_entity.pdbx_description
1 polymer ?
#
loop_
_entity_poly.entity_id
_entity_poly.type
_entity_poly.pdbx_seq_one_letter_code
_entity_poly.pdbx_strand_id
1 'polypeptide(L)'
;GLVEFGVGVIPGGGGSKEFALRASDEFKADQIAQNTMKERFLTIGMAKVSTSAVEAFELGYLQKDKYAISMNRSRLIADAKAKAIELADAGYTKPVQRKDIKVLGKQGLGIVYAGANTMYSGNYISEHDKKISEKLGWVMCGGDLSSPTEVTEQYLLDLEREAFLSLCGERKTLERIQSIVTKGKPLRN
;
A
#
# COMPACT_ATOMS: atom_id res chain seq x y z
N GLY A 1 5.27 -6.82 5.26
CA GLY A 1 4.71 -5.51 5.60
C GLY A 1 5.21 -4.48 4.63
N LEU A 2 4.59 -3.30 4.60
CA LEU A 2 5.04 -2.11 3.87
C LEU A 2 5.45 -1.06 4.91
N VAL A 3 6.76 -0.93 5.15
CA VAL A 3 7.35 -0.18 6.28
C VAL A 3 8.06 1.12 5.85
N GLU A 4 8.03 1.41 4.56
CA GLU A 4 8.63 2.57 3.91
C GLU A 4 8.20 3.89 4.56
N PHE A 5 6.98 3.92 5.11
CA PHE A 5 6.42 5.06 5.83
C PHE A 5 7.35 5.57 6.95
N GLY A 6 7.98 4.65 7.69
CA GLY A 6 8.93 4.99 8.77
C GLY A 6 10.22 5.65 8.29
N VAL A 7 10.56 5.48 7.01
CA VAL A 7 11.74 6.07 6.36
C VAL A 7 11.43 7.46 5.79
N GLY A 8 10.16 7.81 5.66
CA GLY A 8 9.71 9.09 5.13
C GLY A 8 9.14 9.03 3.72
N VAL A 9 8.86 7.84 3.18
CA VAL A 9 8.34 7.64 1.83
C VAL A 9 7.14 6.68 1.81
N ILE A 10 6.36 6.70 0.75
CA ILE A 10 5.33 5.67 0.52
C ILE A 10 5.99 4.42 -0.10
N PRO A 11 5.30 3.27 -0.17
CA PRO A 11 5.77 2.14 -0.97
C PRO A 11 5.83 2.52 -2.45
N GLY A 12 7.03 2.50 -3.05
CA GLY A 12 7.29 2.88 -4.45
C GLY A 12 7.54 1.70 -5.41
N GLY A 13 7.41 0.46 -4.92
CA GLY A 13 7.64 -0.77 -5.68
C GLY A 13 6.36 -1.48 -6.14
N GLY A 14 5.26 -0.73 -6.33
CA GLY A 14 3.92 -1.21 -6.64
C GLY A 14 3.03 -1.46 -5.42
N GLY A 15 3.53 -1.26 -4.19
CA GLY A 15 2.79 -1.58 -2.98
C GLY A 15 1.53 -0.73 -2.78
N SER A 16 1.60 0.57 -3.07
CA SER A 16 0.46 1.48 -2.97
C SER A 16 -0.57 1.16 -4.06
N LYS A 17 -0.08 0.88 -5.29
CA LYS A 17 -0.93 0.42 -6.40
C LYS A 17 -1.65 -0.88 -6.08
N GLU A 18 -0.95 -1.88 -5.57
CA GLU A 18 -1.51 -3.20 -5.25
C GLU A 18 -2.59 -3.10 -4.16
N PHE A 19 -2.40 -2.24 -3.16
CA PHE A 19 -3.41 -2.01 -2.14
C PHE A 19 -4.64 -1.26 -2.66
N ALA A 20 -4.47 -0.32 -3.60
CA ALA A 20 -5.59 0.33 -4.28
C ALA A 20 -6.38 -0.67 -5.14
N LEU A 21 -5.68 -1.53 -5.89
CA LEU A 21 -6.29 -2.61 -6.68
C LEU A 21 -7.08 -3.57 -5.79
N ARG A 22 -6.49 -4.03 -4.68
CA ARG A 22 -7.17 -4.94 -3.75
C ARG A 22 -8.36 -4.29 -3.05
N ALA A 23 -8.26 -3.01 -2.71
CA ALA A 23 -9.41 -2.26 -2.20
C ALA A 23 -10.55 -2.23 -3.24
N SER A 24 -10.22 -1.97 -4.51
CA SER A 24 -11.19 -1.99 -5.62
C SER A 24 -11.89 -3.34 -5.75
N ASP A 25 -11.14 -4.45 -5.73
CA ASP A 25 -11.69 -5.81 -5.83
C ASP A 25 -12.60 -6.17 -4.62
N GLU A 26 -12.43 -5.48 -3.49
CA GLU A 26 -13.21 -5.68 -2.26
C GLU A 26 -14.44 -4.75 -2.15
N PHE A 27 -14.61 -3.79 -3.05
CA PHE A 27 -15.79 -2.92 -3.04
C PHE A 27 -17.05 -3.70 -3.40
N LYS A 28 -18.06 -3.61 -2.55
CA LYS A 28 -19.39 -4.20 -2.78
C LYS A 28 -20.45 -3.11 -2.90
N ALA A 29 -21.47 -3.35 -3.72
CA ALA A 29 -22.50 -2.36 -4.02
C ALA A 29 -23.31 -1.93 -2.77
N ASP A 30 -23.43 -2.82 -1.79
CA ASP A 30 -24.12 -2.63 -0.51
C ASP A 30 -23.21 -2.10 0.60
N GLN A 31 -21.91 -1.91 0.33
CA GLN A 31 -20.93 -1.48 1.32
C GLN A 31 -20.40 -0.08 1.04
N ILE A 32 -20.04 0.62 2.11
CA ILE A 32 -19.37 1.91 2.05
C ILE A 32 -17.93 1.67 1.60
N ALA A 33 -17.65 1.84 0.31
CA ALA A 33 -16.33 1.62 -0.30
C ALA A 33 -15.20 2.39 0.41
N GLN A 34 -15.52 3.55 1.00
CA GLN A 34 -14.60 4.36 1.78
C GLN A 34 -14.02 3.63 2.99
N ASN A 35 -14.79 2.72 3.63
CA ASN A 35 -14.31 1.96 4.78
C ASN A 35 -13.24 0.96 4.36
N THR A 36 -13.49 0.20 3.29
CA THR A 36 -12.52 -0.73 2.71
C THR A 36 -11.24 -0.02 2.29
N MET A 37 -11.37 1.13 1.59
CA MET A 37 -10.21 1.94 1.21
C MET A 37 -9.43 2.42 2.45
N LYS A 38 -10.13 2.92 3.46
CA LYS A 38 -9.53 3.38 4.72
C LYS A 38 -8.79 2.26 5.44
N GLU A 39 -9.32 1.05 5.50
CA GLU A 39 -8.66 -0.09 6.14
C GLU A 39 -7.34 -0.44 5.45
N ARG A 40 -7.35 -0.52 4.11
CA ARG A 40 -6.16 -0.78 3.29
C ARG A 40 -5.13 0.36 3.43
N PHE A 41 -5.60 1.60 3.41
CA PHE A 41 -4.77 2.78 3.67
C PHE A 41 -4.09 2.71 5.05
N LEU A 42 -4.85 2.37 6.11
CA LEU A 42 -4.32 2.29 7.48
C LEU A 42 -3.31 1.16 7.66
N THR A 43 -3.43 0.05 6.92
CA THR A 43 -2.39 -1.00 6.95
C THR A 43 -1.03 -0.46 6.56
N ILE A 44 -0.95 0.35 5.50
CA ILE A 44 0.29 0.97 5.04
C ILE A 44 0.67 2.16 5.93
N GLY A 45 -0.28 3.07 6.19
CA GLY A 45 -0.01 4.30 6.94
C GLY A 45 0.43 4.05 8.39
N MET A 46 0.01 2.94 8.99
CA MET A 46 0.48 2.50 10.32
C MET A 46 1.66 1.52 10.25
N ALA A 47 2.20 1.26 9.05
CA ALA A 47 3.29 0.33 8.81
C ALA A 47 3.09 -1.05 9.47
N LYS A 48 1.87 -1.60 9.41
CA LYS A 48 1.53 -2.87 10.09
C LYS A 48 2.35 -4.02 9.50
N VAL A 49 3.03 -4.80 10.32
CA VAL A 49 3.79 -5.97 9.88
C VAL A 49 3.10 -7.23 10.38
N SER A 50 2.74 -8.12 9.46
CA SER A 50 2.19 -9.43 9.80
C SER A 50 3.24 -10.29 10.51
N THR A 51 2.85 -10.92 11.60
CA THR A 51 3.62 -11.92 12.35
C THR A 51 3.39 -13.35 11.86
N SER A 52 2.32 -13.57 11.08
CA SER A 52 1.97 -14.86 10.49
C SER A 52 1.41 -14.72 9.08
N ALA A 53 1.39 -15.82 8.32
CA ALA A 53 0.74 -15.84 7.00
C ALA A 53 -0.77 -15.57 7.10
N VAL A 54 -1.44 -16.06 8.14
CA VAL A 54 -2.87 -15.83 8.40
C VAL A 54 -3.14 -14.33 8.57
N GLU A 55 -2.38 -13.67 9.44
CA GLU A 55 -2.47 -12.22 9.63
C GLU A 55 -2.13 -11.45 8.35
N ALA A 56 -1.19 -11.95 7.53
CA ALA A 56 -0.87 -11.32 6.25
C ALA A 56 -2.05 -11.33 5.26
N PHE A 57 -2.95 -12.31 5.32
CA PHE A 57 -4.21 -12.28 4.56
C PHE A 57 -5.17 -11.22 5.11
N GLU A 58 -5.30 -11.12 6.43
CA GLU A 58 -6.18 -10.14 7.09
C GLU A 58 -5.74 -8.69 6.78
N LEU A 59 -4.44 -8.43 6.88
CA LEU A 59 -3.85 -7.13 6.54
C LEU A 59 -3.90 -6.81 5.03
N GLY A 60 -4.15 -7.82 4.18
CA GLY A 60 -4.24 -7.66 2.73
C GLY A 60 -2.90 -7.72 2.00
N TYR A 61 -1.84 -8.19 2.66
CA TYR A 61 -0.55 -8.46 2.01
C TYR A 61 -0.63 -9.69 1.12
N LEU A 62 -1.35 -10.73 1.55
CA LEU A 62 -1.63 -11.93 0.77
C LEU A 62 -3.10 -11.94 0.35
N GLN A 63 -3.37 -12.43 -0.86
CA GLN A 63 -4.73 -12.63 -1.36
C GLN A 63 -5.23 -14.01 -0.96
N LYS A 64 -6.39 -14.09 -0.32
CA LYS A 64 -7.02 -15.36 0.07
C LYS A 64 -7.15 -16.28 -1.15
N ASP A 65 -7.02 -17.58 -0.91
CA ASP A 65 -7.19 -18.65 -1.91
C ASP A 65 -6.18 -18.66 -3.08
N LYS A 66 -5.27 -17.68 -3.14
CA LYS A 66 -4.21 -17.60 -4.17
C LYS A 66 -2.89 -18.21 -3.73
N TYR A 67 -2.57 -18.16 -2.43
CA TYR A 67 -1.27 -18.58 -1.90
C TYR A 67 -1.41 -19.72 -0.89
N ALA A 68 -0.49 -20.68 -0.95
CA ALA A 68 -0.37 -21.75 0.03
C ALA A 68 0.55 -21.34 1.20
N ILE A 69 0.31 -21.92 2.38
CA ILE A 69 1.14 -21.70 3.58
C ILE A 69 2.02 -22.92 3.80
N SER A 70 3.34 -22.73 3.82
CA SER A 70 4.28 -23.77 4.27
C SER A 70 4.59 -23.57 5.76
N MET A 71 4.16 -24.51 6.59
CA MET A 71 4.33 -24.46 8.04
C MET A 71 5.79 -24.73 8.47
N ASN A 72 6.52 -25.54 7.70
CA ASN A 72 7.92 -25.86 7.99
C ASN A 72 8.85 -25.02 7.11
N ARG A 73 9.60 -24.11 7.74
CA ARG A 73 10.54 -23.22 7.04
C ARG A 73 11.55 -23.96 6.16
N SER A 74 12.01 -25.15 6.57
CA SER A 74 12.95 -25.96 5.78
C SER A 74 12.35 -26.49 4.48
N ARG A 75 11.01 -26.55 4.39
CA ARG A 75 10.29 -26.98 3.18
C ARG A 75 9.91 -25.83 2.24
N LEU A 76 9.97 -24.59 2.71
CA LEU A 76 9.46 -23.41 1.97
C LEU A 76 9.97 -23.36 0.52
N ILE A 77 11.28 -23.59 0.31
CA ILE A 77 11.89 -23.56 -1.03
C ILE A 77 11.39 -24.73 -1.89
N ALA A 78 11.29 -25.93 -1.31
CA ALA A 78 10.81 -27.12 -2.03
C ALA A 78 9.34 -26.97 -2.43
N ASP A 79 8.49 -26.51 -1.52
CA ASP A 79 7.06 -26.27 -1.77
C ASP A 79 6.87 -25.13 -2.80
N ALA A 80 7.66 -24.04 -2.72
CA ALA A 80 7.64 -22.96 -3.70
C ALA A 80 8.06 -23.43 -5.11
N LYS A 81 9.10 -24.26 -5.21
CA LYS A 81 9.53 -24.86 -6.48
C LYS A 81 8.44 -25.74 -7.07
N ALA A 82 7.82 -26.60 -6.26
CA ALA A 82 6.72 -27.44 -6.71
C ALA A 82 5.56 -26.59 -7.26
N LYS A 83 5.20 -25.50 -6.57
CA LYS A 83 4.14 -24.59 -7.03
C LYS A 83 4.48 -23.87 -8.33
N ALA A 84 5.74 -23.48 -8.52
CA ALA A 84 6.19 -22.86 -9.77
C ALA A 84 6.10 -23.83 -10.96
N ILE A 85 6.46 -25.09 -10.76
CA ILE A 85 6.30 -26.15 -11.77
C ILE A 85 4.82 -26.39 -12.07
N GLU A 86 3.98 -26.51 -11.03
CA GLU A 86 2.52 -26.65 -11.18
C GLU A 86 1.91 -25.51 -12.02
N LEU A 87 2.31 -24.26 -11.78
CA LEU A 87 1.86 -23.11 -12.58
C LEU A 87 2.33 -23.20 -14.04
N ALA A 88 3.56 -23.64 -14.28
CA ALA A 88 4.10 -23.80 -15.62
C ALA A 88 3.36 -24.91 -16.40
N ASP A 89 3.14 -26.06 -15.75
CA ASP A 89 2.43 -27.21 -16.33
C ASP A 89 0.95 -26.89 -16.60
N ALA A 90 0.34 -26.03 -15.76
CA ALA A 90 -1.00 -25.49 -15.97
C ALA A 90 -1.07 -24.44 -17.09
N GLY A 91 0.06 -24.10 -17.73
CA GLY A 91 0.11 -23.16 -18.84
C GLY A 91 0.03 -21.68 -18.41
N TYR A 92 0.59 -21.33 -17.26
CA TYR A 92 0.61 -19.94 -16.79
C TYR A 92 1.17 -18.98 -17.85
N THR A 93 0.43 -17.90 -18.09
CA THR A 93 0.84 -16.78 -18.95
C THR A 93 0.76 -15.47 -18.17
N LYS A 94 1.50 -14.45 -18.64
CA LYS A 94 1.49 -13.13 -18.02
C LYS A 94 0.05 -12.58 -18.00
N PRO A 95 -0.50 -12.22 -16.82
CA PRO A 95 -1.81 -11.57 -16.75
C PRO A 95 -1.85 -10.27 -17.53
N VAL A 96 -3.00 -9.98 -18.15
CA VAL A 96 -3.25 -8.69 -18.79
C VAL A 96 -3.32 -7.62 -17.72
N GLN A 97 -2.68 -6.46 -17.98
CA GLN A 97 -2.77 -5.31 -17.08
C GLN A 97 -4.23 -4.87 -16.94
N ARG A 98 -4.69 -4.75 -15.69
CA ARG A 98 -6.05 -4.33 -15.35
C ARG A 98 -6.31 -2.89 -15.78
N LYS A 99 -7.54 -2.62 -16.19
CA LYS A 99 -8.03 -1.30 -16.64
C LYS A 99 -9.28 -0.82 -15.89
N ASP A 100 -9.69 -1.61 -14.91
CA ASP A 100 -10.96 -1.59 -14.19
C ASP A 100 -10.73 -1.39 -12.69
N ILE A 101 -9.64 -0.72 -12.31
CA ILE A 101 -9.35 -0.45 -10.90
C ILE A 101 -10.16 0.77 -10.49
N LYS A 102 -11.22 0.55 -9.70
CA LYS A 102 -12.07 1.62 -9.19
C LYS A 102 -11.35 2.36 -8.07
N VAL A 103 -11.09 3.63 -8.29
CA VAL A 103 -10.57 4.58 -7.30
C VAL A 103 -11.66 5.56 -6.89
N LEU A 104 -11.53 6.17 -5.70
CA LEU A 104 -12.59 6.99 -5.11
C LEU A 104 -12.45 8.51 -5.37
N GLY A 105 -11.33 8.96 -5.94
CA GLY A 105 -11.07 10.37 -6.21
C GLY A 105 -11.19 11.25 -4.95
N LYS A 106 -11.68 12.49 -5.15
CA LYS A 106 -11.90 13.47 -4.07
C LYS A 106 -12.78 12.97 -2.93
N GLN A 107 -13.72 12.07 -3.22
CA GLN A 107 -14.59 11.48 -2.19
C GLN A 107 -13.80 10.63 -1.19
N GLY A 108 -12.83 9.85 -1.66
CA GLY A 108 -11.92 9.07 -0.80
C GLY A 108 -10.89 9.96 -0.11
N LEU A 109 -10.33 10.92 -0.84
CA LEU A 109 -9.32 11.84 -0.32
C LEU A 109 -9.78 12.67 0.87
N GLY A 110 -11.04 13.11 0.88
CA GLY A 110 -11.59 13.87 2.00
C GLY A 110 -11.45 13.15 3.34
N ILE A 111 -11.61 11.82 3.35
CA ILE A 111 -11.45 11.00 4.56
C ILE A 111 -9.99 10.90 4.98
N VAL A 112 -9.07 10.77 4.01
CA VAL A 112 -7.62 10.78 4.28
C VAL A 112 -7.23 12.11 4.93
N TYR A 113 -7.62 13.24 4.34
CA TYR A 113 -7.27 14.56 4.84
C TYR A 113 -7.87 14.84 6.21
N ALA A 114 -9.14 14.48 6.43
CA ALA A 114 -9.77 14.60 7.74
C ALA A 114 -9.03 13.76 8.79
N GLY A 115 -8.71 12.49 8.47
CA GLY A 115 -7.99 11.58 9.36
C GLY A 115 -6.57 12.06 9.69
N ALA A 116 -5.79 12.42 8.67
CA ALA A 116 -4.43 12.92 8.83
C ALA A 116 -4.40 14.24 9.63
N ASN A 117 -5.33 15.15 9.35
CA ASN A 117 -5.45 16.39 10.12
C ASN A 117 -5.85 16.14 11.58
N THR A 118 -6.75 15.20 11.83
CA THR A 118 -7.17 14.82 13.20
C THR A 118 -5.99 14.28 14.00
N MET A 119 -5.20 13.36 13.40
CA MET A 119 -4.01 12.81 14.04
C MET A 119 -2.94 13.87 14.29
N TYR A 120 -2.74 14.79 13.35
CA TYR A 120 -1.80 15.89 13.48
C TYR A 120 -2.22 16.86 14.59
N SER A 121 -3.46 17.33 14.59
CA SER A 121 -3.99 18.23 15.63
C SER A 121 -4.02 17.58 17.00
N GLY A 122 -4.15 16.25 17.07
CA GLY A 122 -4.03 15.46 18.30
C GLY A 122 -2.58 15.21 18.76
N ASN A 123 -1.58 15.75 18.07
CA ASN A 123 -0.15 15.52 18.32
C ASN A 123 0.28 14.03 18.25
N TYR A 124 -0.44 13.20 17.51
CA TYR A 124 -0.11 11.77 17.33
C TYR A 124 0.91 11.53 16.22
N ILE A 125 0.97 12.43 15.23
CA ILE A 125 1.85 12.34 14.07
C ILE A 125 2.55 13.68 13.84
N SER A 126 3.75 13.66 13.25
CA SER A 126 4.42 14.90 12.85
C SER A 126 3.76 15.52 11.61
N GLU A 127 4.12 16.76 11.31
CA GLU A 127 3.73 17.40 10.05
C GLU A 127 4.22 16.61 8.83
N HIS A 128 5.41 15.98 8.93
CA HIS A 128 5.95 15.16 7.83
C HIS A 128 5.17 13.86 7.67
N ASP A 129 4.80 13.23 8.78
CA ASP A 129 3.94 12.03 8.76
C ASP A 129 2.56 12.34 8.14
N LYS A 130 2.01 13.54 8.42
CA LYS A 130 0.79 14.02 7.75
C LYS A 130 1.02 14.12 6.24
N LYS A 131 2.10 14.75 5.79
CA LYS A 131 2.42 14.90 4.36
C LYS A 131 2.58 13.54 3.64
N ILE A 132 3.26 12.58 4.26
CA ILE A 132 3.41 11.23 3.69
C ILE A 132 2.05 10.52 3.62
N SER A 133 1.22 10.63 4.67
CA SER A 133 -0.14 10.09 4.71
C SER A 133 -1.00 10.65 3.58
N GLU A 134 -0.93 11.96 3.35
CA GLU A 134 -1.69 12.64 2.29
C GLU A 134 -1.24 12.20 0.91
N LYS A 135 0.09 12.04 0.68
CA LYS A 135 0.63 11.49 -0.57
C LYS A 135 0.21 10.04 -0.81
N LEU A 136 0.25 9.19 0.21
CA LEU A 136 -0.23 7.80 0.12
C LEU A 136 -1.71 7.76 -0.28
N GLY A 137 -2.55 8.53 0.42
CA GLY A 137 -3.97 8.58 0.13
C GLY A 137 -4.27 9.14 -1.25
N TRP A 138 -3.48 10.13 -1.71
CA TRP A 138 -3.58 10.67 -3.07
C TRP A 138 -3.33 9.61 -4.13
N VAL A 139 -2.30 8.77 -3.98
CA VAL A 139 -2.07 7.64 -4.90
C VAL A 139 -3.22 6.64 -4.84
N MET A 140 -3.61 6.20 -3.64
CA MET A 140 -4.64 5.16 -3.47
C MET A 140 -6.05 5.61 -3.93
N CYS A 141 -6.33 6.92 -3.87
CA CYS A 141 -7.59 7.50 -4.35
C CYS A 141 -7.54 7.87 -5.83
N GLY A 142 -6.43 7.63 -6.53
CA GLY A 142 -6.31 7.91 -7.96
C GLY A 142 -6.05 9.37 -8.30
N GLY A 143 -5.31 10.08 -7.46
CA GLY A 143 -4.88 11.45 -7.73
C GLY A 143 -6.01 12.48 -7.63
N ASP A 144 -6.02 13.47 -8.53
CA ASP A 144 -6.95 14.61 -8.51
C ASP A 144 -8.28 14.36 -9.25
N LEU A 145 -8.74 13.12 -9.28
CA LEU A 145 -10.02 12.77 -9.91
C LEU A 145 -11.19 13.32 -9.10
N SER A 146 -12.14 13.98 -9.76
CA SER A 146 -13.29 14.61 -9.11
C SER A 146 -14.29 13.62 -8.49
N SER A 147 -14.34 12.41 -9.02
CA SER A 147 -15.33 11.39 -8.67
C SER A 147 -14.74 9.98 -8.78
N PRO A 148 -15.40 8.97 -8.21
CA PRO A 148 -15.00 7.59 -8.40
C PRO A 148 -14.91 7.23 -9.88
N THR A 149 -13.79 6.62 -10.28
CA THR A 149 -13.45 6.37 -11.69
C THR A 149 -12.67 5.06 -11.78
N GLU A 150 -12.78 4.36 -12.90
CA GLU A 150 -11.92 3.20 -13.20
C GLU A 150 -10.63 3.67 -13.88
N VAL A 151 -9.50 3.18 -13.38
CA VAL A 151 -8.17 3.52 -13.89
C VAL A 151 -7.35 2.27 -14.20
N THR A 152 -6.25 2.47 -14.93
CA THR A 152 -5.35 1.38 -15.28
C THR A 152 -4.30 1.15 -14.20
N GLU A 153 -3.70 -0.05 -14.19
CA GLU A 153 -2.52 -0.30 -13.33
C GLU A 153 -1.40 0.69 -13.58
N GLN A 154 -1.15 1.01 -14.85
CA GLN A 154 -0.08 1.92 -15.23
C GLN A 154 -0.32 3.34 -14.68
N TYR A 155 -1.58 3.81 -14.71
CA TYR A 155 -1.95 5.10 -14.13
C TYR A 155 -1.55 5.18 -12.64
N LEU A 156 -1.90 4.16 -11.86
CA LEU A 156 -1.55 4.11 -10.43
C LEU A 156 -0.04 3.99 -10.20
N LEU A 157 0.68 3.23 -11.03
CA LEU A 157 2.14 3.14 -10.96
C LEU A 157 2.81 4.49 -11.25
N ASP A 158 2.28 5.27 -12.19
CA ASP A 158 2.81 6.59 -12.52
C ASP A 158 2.58 7.59 -11.37
N LEU A 159 1.40 7.55 -10.72
CA LEU A 159 1.13 8.33 -9.50
C LEU A 159 2.02 7.91 -8.33
N GLU A 160 2.20 6.60 -8.12
CA GLU A 160 3.05 6.07 -7.07
C GLU A 160 4.51 6.52 -7.26
N ARG A 161 5.02 6.44 -8.49
CA ARG A 161 6.37 6.90 -8.82
C ARG A 161 6.54 8.40 -8.57
N GLU A 162 5.58 9.23 -8.99
CA GLU A 162 5.64 10.68 -8.73
C GLU A 162 5.68 10.96 -7.22
N ALA A 163 4.74 10.40 -6.47
CA ALA A 163 4.62 10.62 -5.04
C ALA A 163 5.86 10.13 -4.27
N PHE A 164 6.40 8.97 -4.64
CA PHE A 164 7.63 8.43 -4.08
C PHE A 164 8.82 9.36 -4.32
N LEU A 165 9.07 9.74 -5.59
CA LEU A 165 10.20 10.61 -5.95
C LEU A 165 10.08 12.00 -5.34
N SER A 166 8.86 12.55 -5.27
CA SER A 166 8.59 13.81 -4.58
C SER A 166 8.98 13.71 -3.10
N LEU A 167 8.61 12.64 -2.40
CA LEU A 167 8.96 12.44 -0.99
C LEU A 167 10.45 12.19 -0.77
N CYS A 168 11.15 11.53 -1.70
CA CYS A 168 12.60 11.39 -1.66
C CYS A 168 13.34 12.74 -1.68
N GLY A 169 12.76 13.76 -2.34
CA GLY A 169 13.31 15.11 -2.39
C GLY A 169 13.12 15.93 -1.10
N GLU A 170 12.34 15.44 -0.14
CA GLU A 170 12.03 16.17 1.08
C GLU A 170 13.21 16.13 2.07
N ARG A 171 13.61 17.29 2.59
CA ARG A 171 14.69 17.40 3.59
C ARG A 171 14.45 16.49 4.80
N LYS A 172 13.23 16.44 5.32
CA LYS A 172 12.88 15.58 6.46
C LYS A 172 13.00 14.09 6.15
N THR A 173 12.70 13.68 4.92
CA THR A 173 12.92 12.30 4.45
C THR A 173 14.41 11.98 4.37
N LEU A 174 15.22 12.88 3.82
CA LEU A 174 16.68 12.69 3.78
C LEU A 174 17.28 12.57 5.18
N GLU A 175 16.83 13.38 6.13
CA GLU A 175 17.23 13.29 7.56
C GLU A 175 16.84 11.93 8.18
N ARG A 176 15.63 11.42 7.87
CA ARG A 176 15.17 10.09 8.32
C ARG A 176 16.03 8.97 7.73
N ILE A 177 16.29 9.00 6.43
CA ILE A 177 17.16 8.04 5.74
C ILE A 177 18.56 8.08 6.35
N GLN A 178 19.14 9.27 6.54
CA GLN A 178 20.46 9.43 7.14
C GLN A 178 20.50 8.84 8.56
N SER A 179 19.49 9.11 9.39
CA SER A 179 19.41 8.55 10.75
C SER A 179 19.34 7.02 10.73
N ILE A 180 18.57 6.44 9.82
CA ILE A 180 18.46 4.98 9.70
C ILE A 180 19.79 4.37 9.25
N VAL A 181 20.44 4.95 8.23
CA VAL A 181 21.72 4.44 7.71
C VAL A 181 22.85 4.57 8.74
N THR A 182 22.92 5.71 9.44
CA THR A 182 24.05 6.01 10.34
C THR A 182 23.85 5.49 11.77
N LYS A 183 22.60 5.47 12.26
CA LYS A 183 22.28 5.15 13.67
C LYS A 183 21.40 3.90 13.81
N GLY A 184 20.87 3.35 12.71
CA GLY A 184 19.95 2.22 12.74
C GLY A 184 18.58 2.53 13.37
N LYS A 185 18.27 3.81 13.63
CA LYS A 185 17.05 4.23 14.34
C LYS A 185 16.22 5.20 13.50
N PRO A 186 14.88 5.00 13.42
CA PRO A 186 13.98 5.95 12.79
C PRO A 186 14.04 7.30 13.49
N LEU A 187 14.12 8.38 12.72
CA LEU A 187 13.97 9.74 13.21
C LEU A 187 12.49 10.13 13.09
N ARG A 188 11.90 10.72 14.14
CA ARG A 188 10.56 11.33 14.08
C ARG A 188 10.69 12.84 14.15
N ASN A 189 10.63 13.48 12.98
CA ASN A 189 10.70 14.92 12.71
C ASN A 189 9.51 15.40 11.86
#